data_AF-D0YXL9-F1
#
_entry.id   AF-D0YXL9-F1
#
_cell.length_a   1.000
_cell.length_b   1.000
_cell.length_c   1.000
_cell.angle_alpha   90.00
_cell.angle_beta   90.00
_cell.angle_gamma   90.00
#
_symmetry.space_group_name_H-M   'P 1'
#
loop_
_entity.id
_entity.type
_entity.pdbx_description
1 polymer ?
#
loop_
_entity_poly.entity_id
_entity_poly.type
_entity_poly.pdbx_seq_one_letter_code
_entity_poly.pdbx_strand_id
1 'polypeptide(L)'
;MVGSDDYALFYRTACNIFESGFEFINEADDNYYFMNVAAIKLLKHINTTEMLMTNELNLNHVEQGGTYYDTSSVIALLRVSYENLVTIAYHYFSDELDKDRLDWYTLLGYKNRAKNKVVAGTPELEAKIREEQQIIDELSSRLRLNSFKSSRKNEWKPCGWYELGKQLGIPTFVCDKYSFWSSHTHTGFDSLMQVNTAHKAHPTEEIKRNQINYLFMCSVLVYFIDGYVRVLSKLGYPYISDFELDDVKSFLRFMNSLDRTI
;
A
#
# COMPACT_ATOMS: atom_id res chain seq x y z
N MET A 1 15.71 -7.25 -17.85
CA MET A 1 14.95 -6.04 -17.44
C MET A 1 13.71 -6.55 -16.74
N VAL A 2 13.41 -6.06 -15.53
CA VAL A 2 12.23 -6.51 -14.78
C VAL A 2 10.96 -6.12 -15.55
N GLY A 3 10.05 -7.05 -15.77
CA GLY A 3 8.90 -6.89 -16.66
C GLY A 3 7.60 -7.51 -16.14
N SER A 4 6.66 -7.73 -17.06
CA SER A 4 5.32 -8.27 -16.76
C SER A 4 5.36 -9.68 -16.17
N ASP A 5 6.28 -10.52 -16.64
CA ASP A 5 6.38 -11.92 -16.19
C ASP A 5 6.88 -11.98 -14.74
N ASP A 6 7.86 -11.14 -14.38
CA ASP A 6 8.33 -10.98 -12.99
C ASP A 6 7.19 -10.49 -12.09
N TYR A 7 6.42 -9.50 -12.56
CA TYR A 7 5.24 -9.02 -11.84
C TYR A 7 4.22 -10.14 -11.63
N ALA A 8 3.88 -10.89 -12.67
CA ALA A 8 2.89 -11.96 -12.57
C ALA A 8 3.33 -13.05 -11.59
N LEU A 9 4.62 -13.38 -11.58
CA LEU A 9 5.23 -14.29 -10.61
C LEU A 9 5.08 -13.78 -9.18
N PHE A 10 5.56 -12.57 -8.89
CA PHE A 10 5.52 -12.03 -7.52
C PHE A 10 4.10 -11.72 -7.05
N TYR A 11 3.22 -11.26 -7.94
CA TYR A 11 1.83 -10.98 -7.58
C TYR A 11 1.11 -12.28 -7.21
N ARG A 12 1.27 -13.35 -8.01
CA ARG A 12 0.73 -14.67 -7.68
C ARG A 12 1.28 -15.20 -6.37
N THR A 13 2.59 -15.07 -6.16
CA THR A 13 3.24 -15.49 -4.91
C THR A 13 2.66 -14.75 -3.71
N ALA A 14 2.49 -13.43 -3.82
CA ALA A 14 1.89 -12.61 -2.77
C ALA A 14 0.44 -13.00 -2.48
N CYS A 15 -0.37 -13.24 -3.52
CA CYS A 15 -1.75 -13.73 -3.36
C CYS A 15 -1.80 -15.09 -2.68
N ASN A 16 -1.00 -16.06 -3.13
CA ASN A 16 -0.97 -17.40 -2.56
C ASN A 16 -0.62 -17.39 -1.07
N ILE A 17 0.42 -16.63 -0.69
CA ILE A 17 0.86 -16.51 0.71
C ILE A 17 -0.20 -15.79 1.54
N PHE A 18 -0.77 -14.70 1.02
CA PHE A 18 -1.85 -13.97 1.69
C PHE A 18 -3.06 -14.87 1.93
N GLU A 19 -3.56 -15.55 0.90
CA GLU A 19 -4.74 -16.43 1.00
C GLU A 19 -4.50 -17.60 1.96
N SER A 20 -3.31 -18.21 1.90
CA SER A 20 -2.95 -19.33 2.78
C SER A 20 -2.81 -18.91 4.25
N GLY A 21 -2.38 -17.68 4.51
CA GLY A 21 -2.16 -17.13 5.85
C GLY A 21 -3.34 -16.34 6.44
N PHE A 22 -4.31 -15.94 5.61
CA PHE A 22 -5.36 -15.00 5.99
C PHE A 22 -6.21 -15.47 7.17
N GLU A 23 -6.78 -16.68 7.05
CA GLU A 23 -7.63 -17.27 8.09
C GLU A 23 -6.83 -17.48 9.38
N PHE A 24 -5.62 -18.04 9.26
CA PHE A 24 -4.73 -18.26 10.38
C PHE A 24 -4.41 -16.98 11.16
N ILE A 25 -4.07 -15.88 10.48
CA ILE A 25 -3.78 -14.60 11.15
C ILE A 25 -5.00 -14.08 11.91
N ASN A 26 -6.20 -14.20 11.33
CA ASN A 26 -7.43 -13.74 11.96
C ASN A 26 -7.78 -14.56 13.21
N GLU A 27 -7.42 -15.84 13.24
CA GLU A 27 -7.65 -16.72 14.39
C GLU A 27 -6.55 -16.60 15.46
N ALA A 28 -5.31 -16.30 15.05
CA ALA A 28 -4.15 -16.30 15.94
C ALA A 28 -4.05 -15.04 16.81
N ASP A 29 -4.29 -13.85 16.25
CA ASP A 29 -4.17 -12.58 16.98
C ASP A 29 -4.99 -11.46 16.32
N ASP A 30 -6.05 -11.02 17.03
CA ASP A 30 -6.94 -9.92 16.62
C ASP A 30 -6.20 -8.63 16.26
N ASN A 31 -5.03 -8.36 16.86
CA ASN A 31 -4.27 -7.15 16.58
C ASN A 31 -3.67 -7.17 15.16
N TYR A 32 -3.54 -8.33 14.52
CA TYR A 32 -3.06 -8.46 13.14
C TYR A 32 -4.18 -8.47 12.09
N TYR A 33 -5.46 -8.51 12.49
CA TYR A 33 -6.59 -8.42 11.55
C TYR A 33 -6.48 -7.21 10.61
N PHE A 34 -6.09 -6.05 11.14
CA PHE A 34 -5.90 -4.84 10.34
C PHE A 34 -4.77 -4.96 9.31
N MET A 35 -3.74 -5.78 9.57
CA MET A 35 -2.71 -6.10 8.58
C MET A 35 -3.32 -6.80 7.37
N ASN A 36 -4.21 -7.76 7.59
CA ASN A 36 -4.91 -8.49 6.53
C ASN A 36 -5.81 -7.56 5.70
N VAL A 37 -6.57 -6.67 6.34
CA VAL A 37 -7.38 -5.67 5.62
C VAL A 37 -6.52 -4.71 4.80
N ALA A 38 -5.37 -4.29 5.33
CA ALA A 38 -4.42 -3.46 4.61
C ALA A 38 -3.78 -4.21 3.43
N ALA A 39 -3.42 -5.48 3.60
CA ALA A 39 -2.88 -6.33 2.55
C ALA A 39 -3.84 -6.48 1.35
N ILE A 40 -5.14 -6.68 1.60
CA ILE A 40 -6.16 -6.70 0.53
C ILE A 40 -6.10 -5.39 -0.27
N LYS A 41 -5.98 -4.25 0.42
CA LYS A 41 -5.93 -2.94 -0.24
C LYS A 41 -4.66 -2.76 -1.05
N LEU A 42 -3.50 -3.17 -0.53
CA LEU A 42 -2.23 -3.16 -1.24
C LEU A 42 -2.31 -3.98 -2.54
N LEU A 43 -2.72 -5.25 -2.44
CA LEU A 43 -2.82 -6.15 -3.59
C LEU A 43 -3.80 -5.62 -4.64
N LYS A 44 -4.97 -5.10 -4.21
CA LYS A 44 -5.92 -4.47 -5.13
C LYS A 44 -5.35 -3.24 -5.83
N HIS A 45 -4.62 -2.36 -5.13
CA HIS A 45 -4.00 -1.19 -5.76
C HIS A 45 -2.94 -1.59 -6.77
N ILE A 46 -2.09 -2.57 -6.44
CA ILE A 46 -1.06 -3.08 -7.34
C ILE A 46 -1.68 -3.69 -8.59
N ASN A 47 -2.71 -4.54 -8.43
CA ASN A 47 -3.41 -5.14 -9.57
C ASN A 47 -4.13 -4.09 -10.43
N THR A 48 -4.81 -3.13 -9.80
CA THR A 48 -5.48 -2.04 -10.53
C THR A 48 -4.46 -1.20 -11.30
N THR A 49 -3.27 -0.99 -10.73
CA THR A 49 -2.18 -0.27 -11.39
C THR A 49 -1.75 -1.01 -12.66
N GLU A 50 -1.52 -2.32 -12.59
CA GLU A 50 -1.14 -3.10 -13.75
C GLU A 50 -2.23 -3.09 -14.83
N MET A 51 -3.51 -3.24 -14.44
CA MET A 51 -4.63 -3.12 -15.37
C MET A 51 -4.66 -1.76 -16.08
N LEU A 52 -4.38 -0.66 -15.39
CA LEU A 52 -4.35 0.67 -16.02
C LEU A 52 -3.09 0.90 -16.87
N MET A 53 -1.98 0.22 -16.57
CA MET A 53 -0.75 0.31 -17.35
C MET A 53 -0.86 -0.40 -18.69
N THR A 54 -1.68 -1.44 -18.79
CA THR A 54 -1.78 -2.32 -19.96
C THR A 54 -3.06 -2.13 -20.79
N ASN A 55 -4.08 -1.45 -20.27
CA ASN A 55 -5.34 -1.23 -20.97
C ASN A 55 -5.47 0.19 -21.56
N GLU A 56 -6.05 0.24 -22.76
CA GLU A 56 -6.53 1.47 -23.39
C GLU A 56 -7.89 1.88 -22.79
N LEU A 57 -8.03 3.13 -22.36
CA LEU A 57 -9.32 3.67 -21.95
C LEU A 57 -9.98 4.34 -23.16
N ASN A 58 -11.07 3.74 -23.64
CA ASN A 58 -11.84 4.27 -24.77
C ASN A 58 -12.97 5.20 -24.27
N LEU A 59 -12.95 6.45 -24.74
CA LEU A 59 -14.06 7.38 -24.55
C LEU A 59 -15.15 7.14 -25.60
N ASN A 60 -15.94 6.08 -25.39
CA ASN A 60 -17.05 5.67 -26.27
C ASN A 60 -18.19 6.70 -26.39
N HIS A 61 -18.14 7.82 -25.67
CA HIS A 61 -19.18 8.85 -25.63
C HIS A 61 -18.86 10.11 -26.43
N VAL A 62 -17.69 10.17 -27.08
CA VAL A 62 -17.27 11.29 -27.92
C VAL A 62 -17.24 10.82 -29.37
N GLU A 63 -17.86 11.56 -30.30
CA GLU A 63 -18.08 11.19 -31.72
C GLU A 63 -16.80 10.87 -32.52
N GLN A 64 -15.62 11.11 -31.94
CA GLN A 64 -14.31 10.73 -32.46
C GLN A 64 -13.46 10.14 -31.32
N GLY A 65 -13.89 8.98 -30.81
CA GLY A 65 -13.27 8.30 -29.66
C GLY A 65 -11.75 8.32 -29.74
N GLY A 66 -11.12 8.95 -28.74
CA GLY A 66 -9.68 8.92 -28.56
C GLY A 66 -9.29 7.80 -27.60
N THR A 67 -8.20 7.11 -27.90
CA THR A 67 -7.51 6.23 -26.95
C THR A 67 -6.70 7.09 -26.00
N TYR A 68 -6.93 6.96 -24.69
CA TYR A 68 -6.15 7.64 -23.66
C TYR A 68 -5.56 6.64 -22.66
N TYR A 69 -4.38 6.95 -22.13
CA TYR A 69 -3.78 6.26 -20.99
C TYR A 69 -3.80 7.16 -19.77
N ASP A 70 -4.36 6.66 -18.67
CA ASP A 70 -4.44 7.40 -17.42
C ASP A 70 -3.15 7.24 -16.59
N THR A 71 -2.05 7.83 -17.10
CA THR A 71 -0.74 7.82 -16.42
C THR A 71 -0.84 8.44 -15.03
N SER A 72 -1.64 9.50 -14.87
CA SER A 72 -1.81 10.18 -13.58
C SER A 72 -2.45 9.27 -12.54
N SER A 73 -3.44 8.46 -12.91
CA SER A 73 -3.99 7.44 -12.01
C SER A 73 -3.03 6.30 -11.72
N VAL A 74 -2.24 5.85 -12.71
CA VAL A 74 -1.16 4.88 -12.48
C VAL A 74 -0.18 5.40 -11.41
N ILE A 75 0.32 6.63 -11.56
CA ILE A 75 1.24 7.27 -10.61
C ILE A 75 0.60 7.41 -9.23
N ALA A 76 -0.66 7.83 -9.16
CA ALA A 76 -1.38 7.96 -7.89
C ALA A 76 -1.54 6.61 -7.18
N LEU A 77 -1.87 5.54 -7.90
CA LEU A 77 -1.98 4.20 -7.31
C LEU A 77 -0.63 3.64 -6.87
N LEU A 78 0.44 3.87 -7.63
CA LEU A 78 1.81 3.49 -7.23
C LEU A 78 2.21 4.20 -5.93
N ARG A 79 1.94 5.49 -5.83
CA ARG A 79 2.17 6.28 -4.62
C ARG A 79 1.38 5.74 -3.42
N VAL A 80 0.09 5.50 -3.59
CA VAL A 80 -0.76 4.97 -2.50
C VAL A 80 -0.36 3.54 -2.12
N SER A 81 0.13 2.74 -3.08
CA SER A 81 0.69 1.41 -2.81
C SER A 81 1.93 1.49 -1.91
N TYR A 82 2.82 2.45 -2.15
CA TYR A 82 3.95 2.72 -1.25
C TYR A 82 3.49 3.15 0.15
N GLU A 83 2.59 4.13 0.24
CA GLU A 83 2.07 4.61 1.53
C GLU A 83 1.41 3.48 2.32
N ASN A 84 0.70 2.58 1.63
CA ASN A 84 0.10 1.41 2.24
C ASN A 84 1.16 0.40 2.71
N LEU A 85 2.18 0.11 1.90
CA LEU A 85 3.30 -0.75 2.28
C LEU A 85 4.04 -0.22 3.52
N VAL A 86 4.37 1.07 3.54
CA VAL A 86 5.02 1.73 4.68
C VAL A 86 4.16 1.61 5.93
N THR A 87 2.85 1.80 5.80
CA THR A 87 1.92 1.66 6.93
C THR A 87 1.92 0.23 7.47
N ILE A 88 1.83 -0.77 6.59
CA ILE A 88 1.88 -2.20 6.99
C ILE A 88 3.20 -2.49 7.68
N ALA A 89 4.32 -2.14 7.05
CA ALA A 89 5.65 -2.43 7.54
C ALA A 89 5.91 -1.75 8.88
N TYR A 90 5.53 -0.47 9.02
CA TYR A 90 5.70 0.27 10.27
C TYR A 90 4.97 -0.39 11.42
N HIS A 91 3.72 -0.83 11.20
CA HIS A 91 2.91 -1.36 12.29
C HIS A 91 3.19 -2.83 12.59
N TYR A 92 3.44 -3.67 11.58
CA TYR A 92 3.36 -5.13 11.73
C TYR A 92 4.64 -5.91 11.41
N PHE A 93 5.59 -5.35 10.66
CA PHE A 93 6.80 -6.08 10.25
C PHE A 93 7.96 -5.96 11.24
N SER A 94 7.77 -5.27 12.37
CA SER A 94 8.72 -5.25 13.48
C SER A 94 8.69 -6.56 14.27
N ASP A 95 9.80 -6.87 14.95
CA ASP A 95 9.94 -8.09 15.77
C ASP A 95 8.82 -8.20 16.81
N GLU A 96 8.45 -7.09 17.43
CA GLU A 96 7.34 -6.98 18.37
C GLU A 96 6.27 -6.00 17.86
N LEU A 97 5.01 -6.32 18.16
CA LEU A 97 3.89 -5.45 17.84
C LEU A 97 3.76 -4.39 18.94
N ASP A 98 3.98 -3.13 18.59
CA ASP A 98 3.68 -2.01 19.47
C ASP A 98 2.18 -1.70 19.44
N LYS A 99 1.48 -2.17 20.48
CA LYS A 99 0.02 -2.03 20.61
C LYS A 99 -0.41 -0.58 20.81
N ASP A 100 0.33 0.23 21.56
CA ASP A 100 -0.04 1.63 21.78
C ASP A 100 0.09 2.43 20.47
N ARG A 101 1.12 2.15 19.68
CA ARG A 101 1.29 2.71 18.34
C ARG A 101 0.14 2.31 17.41
N LEU A 102 -0.31 1.05 17.46
CA LEU A 102 -1.45 0.58 16.68
C LEU A 102 -2.76 1.23 17.16
N ASP A 103 -3.01 1.28 18.46
CA ASP A 103 -4.17 1.93 19.06
C ASP A 103 -4.23 3.42 18.71
N TRP A 104 -3.07 4.11 18.66
CA TRP A 104 -2.99 5.48 18.19
C TRP A 104 -3.36 5.64 16.71
N TYR A 105 -2.86 4.74 15.85
CA TYR A 105 -3.23 4.72 14.43
C TYR A 105 -4.73 4.52 14.23
N THR A 106 -5.30 3.52 14.91
CA THR A 106 -6.72 3.19 14.88
C THR A 106 -7.57 4.36 15.38
N LEU A 107 -7.18 4.98 16.50
CA LEU A 107 -7.86 6.15 17.07
C LEU A 107 -7.92 7.32 16.09
N LEU A 108 -6.81 7.62 15.40
CA LEU A 108 -6.77 8.68 14.40
C LEU A 108 -7.67 8.38 13.21
N GLY A 109 -7.75 7.10 12.80
CA GLY A 109 -8.68 6.63 11.77
C GLY A 109 -10.14 6.92 12.13
N TYR A 110 -10.59 6.48 13.30
CA TYR A 110 -11.96 6.73 13.78
C TYR A 110 -12.24 8.22 13.99
N LYS A 111 -11.31 8.98 14.57
CA LYS A 111 -11.45 10.44 14.72
C LYS A 111 -11.58 11.16 13.38
N ASN A 112 -10.90 10.71 12.34
CA ASN A 112 -11.04 11.28 11.02
C ASN A 112 -12.42 10.97 10.41
N ARG A 113 -12.95 9.76 10.59
CA ARG A 113 -14.29 9.40 10.14
C ARG A 113 -15.39 10.16 10.89
N ALA A 114 -15.23 10.34 12.20
CA ALA A 114 -16.17 11.09 13.03
C ALA A 114 -16.31 12.58 12.66
N LYS A 115 -15.37 13.15 11.90
CA LYS A 115 -15.49 14.53 11.38
C LYS A 115 -16.54 14.66 10.27
N ASN A 116 -16.92 13.56 9.62
CA ASN A 116 -17.91 13.57 8.56
C ASN A 116 -19.30 13.81 9.17
N LYS A 117 -19.87 14.99 8.93
CA LYS A 117 -21.21 15.33 9.40
C LYS A 117 -22.25 14.49 8.66
N VAL A 118 -23.00 13.68 9.38
CA VAL A 118 -24.16 12.95 8.84
C VAL A 118 -25.38 13.87 8.91
N VAL A 119 -25.99 14.17 7.75
CA VAL A 119 -27.12 15.11 7.64
C VAL A 119 -28.47 14.40 7.75
N ALA A 120 -28.53 13.10 7.46
CA ALA A 120 -29.71 12.25 7.64
C ALA A 120 -29.25 10.85 8.10
N GLY A 121 -29.87 10.32 9.17
CA GLY A 121 -29.48 9.05 9.80
C GLY A 121 -30.57 8.00 9.70
N THR A 122 -30.18 6.75 9.43
CA THR A 122 -31.00 5.57 9.73
C THR A 122 -30.65 5.03 11.12
N PRO A 123 -31.52 4.26 11.80
CA PRO A 123 -31.21 3.67 13.10
C PRO A 123 -29.90 2.85 13.11
N GLU A 124 -29.60 2.16 12.00
CA GLU A 124 -28.38 1.37 11.83
C GLU A 124 -27.14 2.27 11.79
N LEU A 125 -27.22 3.38 11.06
CA LEU A 125 -26.13 4.35 10.98
C LEU A 125 -25.89 5.02 12.34
N GLU A 126 -26.94 5.38 13.06
CA GLU A 126 -26.81 5.92 14.42
C GLU A 126 -26.22 4.92 15.40
N ALA A 127 -26.63 3.65 15.31
CA ALA A 127 -26.03 2.58 16.12
C ALA A 127 -24.53 2.44 15.81
N LYS A 128 -24.15 2.49 14.53
CA LYS A 128 -22.74 2.43 14.14
C LYS A 128 -21.95 3.64 14.63
N ILE A 129 -22.51 4.85 14.56
CA ILE A 129 -21.85 6.06 15.09
C ILE A 129 -21.61 5.94 16.60
N ARG A 130 -22.60 5.41 17.36
CA ARG A 130 -22.44 5.17 18.81
C ARG A 130 -21.35 4.14 19.09
N GLU A 131 -21.32 3.03 18.35
CA GLU A 131 -20.28 2.00 18.45
C GLU A 131 -18.88 2.60 18.16
N GLU A 132 -18.72 3.36 17.07
CA GLU A 132 -17.45 4.00 16.74
C GLU A 132 -17.02 5.04 17.78
N GLN A 133 -17.95 5.77 18.38
CA GLN A 133 -17.66 6.69 19.46
C GLN A 133 -17.18 5.97 20.73
N GLN A 134 -17.78 4.83 21.08
CA GLN A 134 -17.31 3.99 22.19
C GLN A 134 -15.87 3.52 21.96
N ILE A 135 -15.55 3.07 20.74
CA ILE A 135 -14.18 2.69 20.37
C ILE A 135 -13.20 3.88 20.53
N ILE A 136 -13.60 5.09 20.10
CA ILE A 136 -12.78 6.30 20.27
C ILE A 136 -12.49 6.57 21.76
N ASP A 137 -13.49 6.42 22.61
CA ASP A 137 -13.39 6.70 24.04
C ASP A 137 -12.53 5.66 24.76
N GLU A 138 -12.68 4.38 24.40
CA GLU A 138 -11.88 3.27 24.92
C GLU A 138 -10.40 3.41 24.54
N LEU A 139 -10.10 3.61 23.25
CA LEU A 139 -8.74 3.80 22.76
C LEU A 139 -8.09 5.05 23.39
N SER A 140 -8.84 6.16 23.48
CA SER A 140 -8.34 7.38 24.12
C SER A 140 -8.03 7.17 25.60
N SER A 141 -8.85 6.40 26.31
CA SER A 141 -8.65 6.10 27.73
C SER A 141 -7.44 5.20 27.94
N ARG A 142 -7.30 4.15 27.13
CA ARG A 142 -6.17 3.21 27.18
C ARG A 142 -4.83 3.90 26.92
N LEU A 143 -4.74 4.71 25.86
CA LEU A 143 -3.53 5.46 25.54
C LEU A 143 -3.16 6.48 26.64
N ARG A 144 -4.14 7.09 27.31
CA ARG A 144 -3.90 7.96 28.46
C ARG A 144 -3.36 7.19 29.66
N LEU A 145 -3.94 6.03 29.97
CA LEU A 145 -3.49 5.17 31.06
C LEU A 145 -2.04 4.70 30.84
N ASN A 146 -1.70 4.35 29.60
CA ASN A 146 -0.35 3.93 29.22
C ASN A 146 0.64 5.11 29.07
N SER A 147 0.20 6.35 29.31
CA SER A 147 1.02 7.56 29.14
C SER A 147 1.66 7.68 27.75
N PHE A 148 0.98 7.18 26.71
CA PHE A 148 1.48 7.20 25.34
C PHE A 148 1.71 8.63 24.86
N LYS A 149 2.88 8.87 24.27
CA LYS A 149 3.25 10.17 23.68
C LYS A 149 3.38 10.03 22.17
N SER A 150 2.49 10.71 21.44
CA SER A 150 2.64 10.80 20.00
C SER A 150 3.83 11.69 19.64
N SER A 151 4.54 11.30 18.59
CA SER A 151 5.66 12.04 18.02
C SER A 151 5.21 13.35 17.35
N ARG A 152 3.98 13.37 16.81
CA ARG A 152 3.40 14.50 16.10
C ARG A 152 1.90 14.61 16.38
N LYS A 153 1.40 15.85 16.45
CA LYS A 153 -0.02 16.12 16.69
C LYS A 153 -0.84 15.64 15.49
N ASN A 154 -1.85 14.80 15.74
CA ASN A 154 -2.77 14.25 14.73
C ASN A 154 -2.09 13.43 13.61
N GLU A 155 -0.85 12.97 13.81
CA GLU A 155 -0.18 12.04 12.90
C GLU A 155 0.22 10.77 13.66
N TRP A 156 0.03 9.62 13.02
CA TRP A 156 0.47 8.33 13.56
C TRP A 156 1.93 8.02 13.22
N LYS A 157 2.43 8.58 12.11
CA LYS A 157 3.79 8.38 11.64
C LYS A 157 4.77 9.36 12.30
N PRO A 158 6.01 8.94 12.61
CA PRO A 158 6.99 9.77 13.30
C PRO A 158 7.71 10.78 12.38
N CYS A 159 7.78 10.49 11.08
CA CYS A 159 8.50 11.29 10.08
C CYS A 159 7.78 11.27 8.72
N GLY A 160 8.42 11.84 7.70
CA GLY A 160 7.93 11.80 6.32
C GLY A 160 7.91 10.38 5.77
N TRP A 161 7.12 10.15 4.73
CA TRP A 161 6.97 8.84 4.10
C TRP A 161 8.27 8.28 3.54
N TYR A 162 9.12 9.16 2.98
CA TYR A 162 10.43 8.80 2.46
C TYR A 162 11.38 8.34 3.57
N GLU A 163 11.54 9.16 4.62
CA GLU A 163 12.40 8.85 5.75
C GLU A 163 11.94 7.59 6.49
N LEU A 164 10.62 7.43 6.66
CA LEU A 164 10.06 6.26 7.32
C LEU A 164 10.32 4.99 6.50
N GLY A 165 10.16 5.03 5.18
CA GLY A 165 10.45 3.89 4.32
C GLY A 165 11.91 3.44 4.43
N LYS A 166 12.86 4.38 4.42
CA LYS A 166 14.28 4.09 4.63
C LYS A 166 14.57 3.48 6.00
N GLN A 167 13.94 4.00 7.06
CA GLN A 167 14.08 3.45 8.42
C GLN A 167 13.55 2.03 8.54
N LEU A 168 12.52 1.69 7.75
CA LEU A 168 11.94 0.35 7.72
C LEU A 168 12.76 -0.64 6.88
N GLY A 169 13.73 -0.16 6.09
CA GLY A 169 14.52 -1.00 5.19
C GLY A 169 13.85 -1.29 3.86
N ILE A 170 12.82 -0.51 3.48
CA ILE A 170 12.27 -0.56 2.12
C ILE A 170 13.37 -0.12 1.13
N PRO A 171 13.54 -0.79 -0.03
CA PRO A 171 14.59 -0.44 -0.97
C PRO A 171 14.59 1.05 -1.33
N THR A 172 15.78 1.64 -1.38
CA THR A 172 16.00 3.07 -1.61
C THR A 172 15.41 3.50 -2.95
N PHE A 173 15.56 2.69 -4.00
CA PHE A 173 14.88 2.91 -5.29
C PHE A 173 13.37 3.15 -5.14
N VAL A 174 12.68 2.35 -4.32
CA VAL A 174 11.22 2.46 -4.11
C VAL A 174 10.91 3.77 -3.38
N CYS A 175 11.68 4.09 -2.35
CA CYS A 175 11.56 5.34 -1.61
C CYS A 175 11.76 6.56 -2.52
N ASP A 176 12.77 6.55 -3.37
CA ASP A 176 13.07 7.67 -4.28
C ASP A 176 11.97 7.87 -5.33
N LYS A 177 11.37 6.78 -5.83
CA LYS A 177 10.22 6.86 -6.74
C LYS A 177 9.00 7.52 -6.09
N TYR A 178 8.73 7.24 -4.82
CA TYR A 178 7.68 7.95 -4.08
C TYR A 178 7.91 9.46 -4.07
N SER A 179 9.14 9.90 -3.78
CA SER A 179 9.49 11.33 -3.76
C SER A 179 9.26 11.98 -5.12
N PHE A 180 9.65 11.31 -6.21
CA PHE A 180 9.38 11.78 -7.57
C PHE A 180 7.88 11.91 -7.87
N TRP A 181 7.06 10.94 -7.48
CA TRP A 181 5.62 10.99 -7.73
C TRP A 181 4.85 11.94 -6.82
N SER A 182 5.39 12.29 -5.66
CA SER A 182 4.74 13.23 -4.74
C SER A 182 4.51 14.63 -5.36
N SER A 183 5.29 15.01 -6.38
CA SER A 183 5.08 16.24 -7.16
C SER A 183 3.96 16.14 -8.20
N HIS A 184 3.46 14.94 -8.50
CA HIS A 184 2.50 14.67 -9.57
C HIS A 184 1.06 14.58 -9.03
N THR A 185 0.47 15.70 -8.66
CA THR A 185 -0.94 15.75 -8.21
C THR A 185 -1.91 15.62 -9.40
N HIS A 186 -3.07 14.98 -9.21
CA HIS A 186 -4.05 14.75 -10.29
C HIS A 186 -4.44 16.03 -11.05
N THR A 187 -4.45 17.18 -10.36
CA THR A 187 -4.81 18.50 -10.91
C THR A 187 -3.60 19.41 -11.13
N GLY A 188 -2.39 18.89 -10.94
CA GLY A 188 -1.15 19.63 -11.17
C GLY A 188 -0.88 19.86 -12.65
N PHE A 189 -0.13 20.90 -12.98
CA PHE A 189 0.24 21.21 -14.36
C PHE A 189 1.04 20.06 -15.02
N ASP A 190 1.88 19.36 -14.25
CA ASP A 190 2.62 18.19 -14.74
C ASP A 190 1.69 17.05 -15.18
N SER A 191 0.60 16.80 -14.44
CA SER A 191 -0.44 15.83 -14.82
C SER A 191 -1.11 16.24 -16.13
N LEU A 192 -1.44 17.53 -16.29
CA LEU A 192 -2.01 18.04 -17.54
C LEU A 192 -1.04 17.90 -18.72
N MET A 193 0.24 18.15 -18.50
CA MET A 193 1.28 18.00 -19.53
C MET A 193 1.47 16.53 -19.96
N GLN A 194 1.33 15.58 -19.02
CA GLN A 194 1.34 14.16 -19.35
C GLN A 194 0.14 13.78 -20.21
N VAL A 195 -1.07 14.23 -19.88
CA VAL A 195 -2.27 13.98 -20.69
C VAL A 195 -2.14 14.60 -22.10
N ASN A 196 -1.64 15.84 -22.19
CA ASN A 196 -1.38 16.50 -23.47
C ASN A 196 -0.30 15.77 -24.31
N THR A 197 0.69 15.16 -23.67
CA THR A 197 1.71 14.35 -24.34
C THR A 197 1.12 13.01 -24.82
N ALA A 198 0.36 12.33 -23.96
CA ALA A 198 -0.31 11.07 -24.29
C ALA A 198 -1.33 11.25 -25.44
N HIS A 199 -1.97 12.41 -25.56
CA HIS A 199 -2.85 12.73 -26.69
C HIS A 199 -2.12 12.75 -28.05
N LYS A 200 -0.79 12.96 -28.05
CA LYS A 200 0.03 13.08 -29.27
C LYS A 200 0.87 11.84 -29.54
N ALA A 201 1.06 10.97 -28.55
CA ALA A 201 1.87 9.76 -28.64
C ALA A 201 1.04 8.58 -29.16
N HIS A 202 1.70 7.60 -29.79
CA HIS A 202 1.02 6.36 -30.15
C HIS A 202 0.76 5.52 -28.88
N PRO A 203 -0.41 4.86 -28.72
CA PRO A 203 -0.74 4.03 -27.57
C PRO A 203 0.39 3.09 -27.08
N THR A 204 1.05 2.42 -28.03
CA THR A 204 2.16 1.49 -27.75
C THR A 204 3.39 2.15 -27.12
N GLU A 205 3.61 3.45 -27.33
CA GLU A 205 4.72 4.19 -26.72
C GLU A 205 4.49 4.45 -25.22
N GLU A 206 3.24 4.74 -24.84
CA GLU A 206 2.86 4.93 -23.44
C GLU A 206 2.91 3.60 -22.66
N ILE A 207 2.48 2.48 -23.26
CA ILE A 207 2.68 1.13 -22.67
C ILE A 207 4.16 0.89 -22.40
N LYS A 208 5.03 1.13 -23.38
CA LYS A 208 6.48 0.96 -23.23
C LYS A 208 7.04 1.86 -22.12
N ARG A 209 6.57 3.10 -22.00
CA ARG A 209 6.99 4.00 -20.92
C ARG A 209 6.58 3.45 -19.55
N ASN A 210 5.40 2.86 -19.44
CA ASN A 210 4.90 2.28 -18.19
C ASN A 210 5.66 1.03 -17.75
N GLN A 211 6.39 0.34 -18.63
CA GLN A 211 7.20 -0.83 -18.25
C GLN A 211 8.22 -0.52 -17.14
N ILE A 212 8.68 0.72 -17.01
CA ILE A 212 9.56 1.16 -15.92
C ILE A 212 8.95 0.95 -14.53
N ASN A 213 7.61 0.93 -14.43
CA ASN A 213 6.89 0.78 -13.17
C ASN A 213 6.88 -0.68 -12.68
N TYR A 214 7.16 -1.67 -13.55
CA TYR A 214 7.23 -3.08 -13.12
C TYR A 214 8.31 -3.30 -12.07
N LEU A 215 9.48 -2.64 -12.20
CA LEU A 215 10.53 -2.73 -11.18
C LEU A 215 10.03 -2.25 -9.81
N PHE A 216 9.27 -1.15 -9.78
CA PHE A 216 8.67 -0.66 -8.54
C PHE A 216 7.64 -1.64 -7.97
N MET A 217 6.69 -2.10 -8.79
CA MET A 217 5.63 -3.02 -8.34
C MET A 217 6.21 -4.34 -7.82
N CYS A 218 7.20 -4.91 -8.52
CA CYS A 218 7.91 -6.12 -8.08
C CYS A 218 8.63 -5.87 -6.75
N SER A 219 9.30 -4.73 -6.59
CA SER A 219 9.99 -4.38 -5.35
C SER A 219 9.04 -4.26 -4.15
N VAL A 220 7.87 -3.63 -4.37
CA VAL A 220 6.80 -3.52 -3.37
C VAL A 220 6.26 -4.90 -2.98
N LEU A 221 5.96 -5.75 -3.97
CA LEU A 221 5.45 -7.10 -3.74
C LEU A 221 6.45 -7.97 -3.00
N VAL A 222 7.71 -7.98 -3.43
CA VAL A 222 8.78 -8.77 -2.81
C VAL A 222 9.02 -8.35 -1.36
N TYR A 223 9.06 -7.04 -1.08
CA TYR A 223 9.18 -6.54 0.29
C TYR A 223 7.96 -6.91 1.16
N PHE A 224 6.75 -6.83 0.58
CA PHE A 224 5.52 -7.25 1.25
C PHE A 224 5.54 -8.76 1.57
N ILE A 225 5.88 -9.61 0.61
CA ILE A 225 5.95 -11.06 0.78
C ILE A 225 6.89 -11.41 1.93
N ASP A 226 8.10 -10.87 1.91
CA ASP A 226 9.12 -11.17 2.91
C ASP A 226 8.70 -10.72 4.32
N GLY A 227 8.06 -9.56 4.45
CA GLY A 227 7.50 -9.11 5.73
C GLY A 227 6.31 -9.96 6.20
N TYR A 228 5.39 -10.31 5.30
CA TYR A 228 4.20 -11.09 5.63
C TYR A 228 4.55 -12.52 6.05
N VAL A 229 5.51 -13.16 5.36
CA VAL A 229 6.06 -14.47 5.74
C VAL A 229 6.74 -14.41 7.11
N ARG A 230 7.47 -13.34 7.42
CA ARG A 230 8.06 -13.14 8.75
C ARG A 230 7.01 -13.06 9.85
N VAL A 231 5.90 -12.36 9.60
CA VAL A 231 4.75 -12.33 10.53
C VAL A 231 4.14 -13.72 10.71
N LEU A 232 3.85 -14.44 9.62
CA LEU A 232 3.32 -15.80 9.69
C LEU A 232 4.25 -16.74 10.47
N SER A 233 5.56 -16.64 10.24
CA SER A 233 6.57 -17.44 10.95
C SER A 233 6.57 -17.14 12.44
N LYS A 234 6.49 -15.86 12.82
CA LYS A 234 6.40 -15.42 14.22
C LYS A 234 5.14 -15.94 14.90
N LEU A 235 4.02 -15.94 14.20
CA LEU A 235 2.75 -16.47 14.71
C LEU A 235 2.69 -18.01 14.72
N GLY A 236 3.70 -18.69 14.18
CA GLY A 236 3.79 -20.16 14.19
C GLY A 236 2.98 -20.84 13.09
N TYR A 237 2.83 -20.21 11.93
CA TYR A 237 2.11 -20.80 10.80
C TYR A 237 2.75 -22.14 10.39
N PRO A 238 1.99 -23.25 10.33
CA PRO A 238 2.56 -24.59 10.19
C PRO A 238 3.11 -24.89 8.79
N TYR A 239 2.65 -24.20 7.75
CA TYR A 239 3.00 -24.48 6.34
C TYR A 239 4.01 -23.48 5.76
N ILE A 240 4.80 -22.79 6.60
CA ILE A 240 5.82 -21.82 6.14
C ILE A 240 6.82 -22.44 5.15
N SER A 241 7.19 -23.71 5.37
CA SER A 241 8.15 -24.42 4.53
C SER A 241 7.67 -24.65 3.09
N ASP A 242 6.36 -24.56 2.87
CA ASP A 242 5.73 -24.89 1.59
C ASP A 242 5.76 -23.69 0.63
N PHE A 243 6.12 -22.50 1.12
CA PHE A 243 6.25 -21.31 0.31
C PHE A 243 7.54 -21.33 -0.53
N GLU A 244 7.38 -21.30 -1.85
CA GLU A 244 8.48 -21.14 -2.81
C GLU A 244 8.98 -19.67 -2.79
N LEU A 245 10.06 -19.41 -2.07
CA LEU A 245 10.59 -18.05 -1.83
C LEU A 245 11.93 -17.77 -2.51
N ASP A 246 12.43 -18.65 -3.36
CA ASP A 246 13.76 -18.53 -3.96
C ASP A 246 13.88 -17.32 -4.88
N ASP A 247 12.87 -17.08 -5.72
CA ASP A 247 12.82 -15.90 -6.59
C ASP A 247 12.66 -14.61 -5.78
N VAL A 248 11.87 -14.64 -4.70
CA VAL A 248 11.71 -13.51 -3.76
C VAL A 248 13.05 -13.15 -3.13
N LYS A 249 13.79 -14.14 -2.60
CA LYS A 249 15.12 -13.95 -2.00
C LYS A 249 16.14 -13.49 -3.02
N SER A 250 16.09 -14.02 -4.25
CA SER A 250 16.94 -13.59 -5.35
C SER A 250 16.71 -12.11 -5.69
N PHE A 251 15.45 -11.70 -5.80
CA PHE A 251 15.07 -10.33 -6.12
C PHE A 251 15.42 -9.35 -5.00
N LEU A 252 15.26 -9.73 -3.72
CA LEU A 252 15.73 -8.91 -2.59
C LEU A 252 17.23 -8.64 -2.67
N ARG A 253 18.04 -9.65 -2.99
CA ARG A 253 19.49 -9.47 -3.18
C ARG A 253 19.80 -8.55 -4.34
N PHE A 254 19.05 -8.66 -5.44
CA PHE A 254 19.16 -7.73 -6.57
C PHE A 254 18.85 -6.29 -6.15
N MET A 255 17.75 -6.04 -5.44
CA MET A 255 17.39 -4.71 -4.96
C MET A 255 18.43 -4.12 -3.99
N ASN A 256 18.95 -4.93 -3.07
CA ASN A 256 20.02 -4.52 -2.18
C ASN A 256 21.32 -4.16 -2.93
N SER A 257 21.60 -4.81 -4.06
CA SER A 257 22.73 -4.45 -4.92
C SER A 257 22.48 -3.17 -5.69
N LEU A 258 21.25 -2.96 -6.19
CA LEU A 258 20.85 -1.76 -6.90
C LEU A 258 20.99 -0.52 -6.01
N ASP A 259 20.52 -0.60 -4.77
CA ASP A 259 20.60 0.48 -3.77
C ASP A 259 22.05 0.87 -3.39
N ARG A 260 23.02 -0.01 -3.59
CA ARG A 260 24.45 0.30 -3.36
C ARG A 260 25.10 1.02 -4.54
N THR A 261 24.44 1.00 -5.69
CA THR A 261 24.99 1.49 -6.96
C THR A 261 24.42 2.86 -7.36
N ILE A 262 23.23 3.20 -6.84
CA ILE A 262 22.57 4.50 -7.00
C ILE A 262 22.97 5.42 -5.83
#